data_AF-A0A7C1IFD5-F1
#
_entry.id   AF-A0A7C1IFD5-F1
#
_cell.length_a   1.000
_cell.length_b   1.000
_cell.length_c   1.000
_cell.angle_alpha   90.00
_cell.angle_beta   90.00
_cell.angle_gamma   90.00
#
_symmetry.space_group_name_H-M   'P 1'
#
loop_
_entity.id
_entity.type
_entity.pdbx_description
1 polymer ?
#
loop_
_entity_poly.entity_id
_entity_poly.type
_entity_poly.pdbx_seq_one_letter_code
_entity_poly.pdbx_strand_id
1 'polypeptide(L)'
;MKRMWTFLGMVVVFLFGSIAFATVPQLINFQGILKDGSGNPVGDGSYSVIFTIYDDPAAGATLWAETTSVSTSDGLFTVLLGADNPVPDSAFNDSSRYLGIKVGADPEMTPRQKMASVGYSFRTEQWTSAAQNLLRMNGNVGIGTTIPQVKLHVDSGDVFIGNIPTPALSFPNENLYIGNTIGDPKNSFRIDGWLNDLAIIASSSPGAAAGASISFRTALAGGLESDRMRISPAGNIGIGTNAPVNKLDVEGGAAIGTSFSGTNSAPANGLLVQGNVGIGTSSPTAQLHVHDASGTINGSRLMLTQTTTGTTIFDGAALICTAPNRTYLWNYENGPSIFGTNNAERLRIDSTGRVGIGISAPAALLHVNGTAGNNTGVWSNLSDRRLKKEIEPVSVALESVLQLKGVTFRWKDEGMDKEFGRVRGLIAQDVEQVIPEWVKTDPDGYKRLEPIGIDALLIEAIKEQQKQIEELKKEIRELKNQPSQARVEN
;
A
#
# COMPACT_ATOMS: atom_id res chain seq x y z
N MET A 1 53.50 -18.75 57.75
CA MET A 1 54.65 -17.87 58.11
C MET A 1 54.56 -16.62 57.26
N LYS A 2 54.03 -15.53 57.82
CA LYS A 2 54.79 -14.38 58.34
C LYS A 2 55.49 -13.56 57.25
N ARG A 3 54.93 -12.36 57.05
CA ARG A 3 55.60 -11.05 56.86
C ARG A 3 56.42 -10.86 55.58
N MET A 4 55.93 -9.99 54.70
CA MET A 4 56.82 -9.14 53.90
C MET A 4 56.13 -7.79 53.66
N TRP A 5 56.30 -6.90 54.63
CA TRP A 5 56.19 -5.46 54.43
C TRP A 5 57.56 -4.97 53.98
N THR A 6 57.64 -4.39 52.79
CA THR A 6 58.72 -3.48 52.42
C THR A 6 58.15 -2.37 51.54
N PHE A 7 57.91 -1.26 52.23
CA PHE A 7 57.91 0.12 51.73
C PHE A 7 58.90 0.31 50.56
N LEU A 8 58.43 0.88 49.45
CA LEU A 8 58.59 2.30 49.11
C LEU A 8 59.89 2.58 48.33
N GLY A 9 59.76 2.95 47.06
CA GLY A 9 60.90 3.51 46.33
C GLY A 9 60.69 3.65 44.82
N MET A 10 60.14 4.80 44.42
CA MET A 10 60.38 5.48 43.14
C MET A 10 59.95 4.81 41.83
N VAL A 11 59.60 5.67 40.85
CA VAL A 11 59.24 5.36 39.45
C VAL A 11 57.76 4.97 39.34
N VAL A 12 56.79 5.80 38.96
CA VAL A 12 56.76 6.79 37.87
C VAL A 12 55.80 7.92 38.27
N VAL A 13 56.37 9.11 38.47
CA VAL A 13 55.65 10.38 38.50
C VAL A 13 55.55 10.84 37.05
N PHE A 14 54.40 10.67 36.42
CA PHE A 14 54.06 11.37 35.18
C PHE A 14 52.54 11.60 35.10
N LEU A 15 52.20 12.88 34.92
CA LEU A 15 50.95 13.39 34.36
C LEU A 15 49.64 13.10 35.11
N PHE A 16 49.43 13.84 36.20
CA PHE A 16 48.12 14.45 36.43
C PHE A 16 48.28 15.97 36.33
N GLY A 17 48.24 16.49 35.10
CA GLY A 17 47.92 17.90 34.91
C GLY A 17 46.48 18.09 35.37
N SER A 18 46.29 18.54 36.61
CA SER A 18 45.00 18.97 37.08
C SER A 18 44.57 20.17 36.24
N ILE A 19 43.48 19.98 35.50
CA ILE A 19 42.75 21.07 34.88
C ILE A 19 42.23 21.90 36.04
N ALA A 20 42.88 23.02 36.34
CA ALA A 20 42.37 24.00 37.27
C ALA A 20 41.21 24.72 36.56
N PHE A 21 39.98 24.28 36.85
CA PHE A 21 38.83 25.10 36.56
C PHE A 21 38.95 26.35 37.43
N ALA A 22 38.98 27.54 36.82
CA ALA A 22 38.88 28.78 37.56
C ALA A 22 37.53 28.76 38.30
N THR A 23 37.57 28.43 39.59
CA THR A 23 36.41 28.53 40.47
C THR A 23 36.16 30.02 40.71
N VAL A 24 34.89 30.43 40.66
CA VAL A 24 34.52 31.77 41.14
C VAL A 24 34.99 31.84 42.59
N PRO A 25 35.82 32.82 42.99
CA PRO A 25 36.27 32.91 44.37
C PRO A 25 35.06 32.98 45.29
N GLN A 26 34.86 31.95 46.12
CA GLN A 26 33.77 31.91 47.12
C GLN A 26 34.16 32.71 48.37
N LEU A 27 34.59 33.96 48.12
CA LEU A 27 35.05 34.89 49.14
C LEU A 27 34.02 35.99 49.32
N ILE A 28 33.76 36.37 50.57
CA ILE A 28 32.85 37.46 50.91
C ILE A 28 33.68 38.65 51.37
N ASN A 29 33.61 39.76 50.64
CA ASN A 29 34.25 41.00 51.06
C ASN A 29 33.47 41.64 52.20
N PHE A 30 34.15 41.93 53.31
CA PHE A 30 33.59 42.61 54.46
C PHE A 30 34.51 43.76 54.89
N GLN A 31 33.91 44.91 55.23
CA GLN A 31 34.62 46.09 55.70
C GLN A 31 33.94 46.62 56.96
N GLY A 32 34.73 47.01 57.96
CA GLY A 32 34.22 47.54 59.22
C GLY A 32 35.20 48.48 59.90
N ILE A 33 34.73 49.21 60.92
CA ILE A 33 35.57 50.05 61.78
C ILE A 33 35.53 49.48 63.19
N LEU A 34 36.68 49.04 63.71
CA LEU A 34 36.84 48.65 65.10
C LEU A 34 37.02 49.89 65.97
N LYS A 35 36.26 49.95 67.06
CA LYS A 35 36.29 51.04 68.04
C LYS A 35 36.60 50.49 69.42
N ASP A 36 37.28 51.27 70.24
CA ASP A 36 37.49 50.99 71.65
C ASP A 36 36.21 51.22 72.48
N GLY A 37 36.25 50.90 73.77
CA GLY A 37 35.13 51.09 74.70
C GLY A 37 34.71 52.56 74.91
N SER A 38 35.48 53.53 74.41
CA SER A 38 35.16 54.96 74.43
C SER A 38 34.58 55.44 73.09
N GLY A 39 34.46 54.54 72.11
CA GLY A 39 33.93 54.83 70.78
C GLY A 39 34.94 55.43 69.79
N ASN A 40 36.23 55.53 70.18
CA ASN A 40 37.29 55.98 69.29
C ASN A 40 37.79 54.82 68.42
N PRO A 41 38.21 55.04 67.17
CA PRO A 41 38.84 53.99 66.37
C PRO A 41 40.03 53.38 67.09
N VAL A 42 40.18 52.05 67.00
CA VAL A 42 41.37 51.39 67.57
C VAL A 42 42.61 51.77 66.76
N GLY A 43 43.78 51.81 67.43
CA GLY A 43 45.05 52.13 66.77
C GLY A 43 45.41 51.14 65.67
N ASP A 44 46.34 51.56 64.80
CA ASP A 44 46.83 50.72 63.71
C ASP A 44 47.54 49.47 64.28
N GLY A 45 47.04 48.29 63.92
CA GLY A 45 47.51 47.04 64.48
C GLY A 45 46.76 45.82 63.93
N SER A 46 47.14 44.64 64.41
CA SER A 46 46.53 43.37 63.99
C SER A 46 45.64 42.82 65.11
N TYR A 47 44.39 42.54 64.79
CA TYR A 47 43.36 42.09 65.73
C TYR A 47 42.77 40.76 65.28
N SER A 48 42.68 39.79 66.19
CA SER A 48 42.02 38.51 65.91
C SER A 48 40.51 38.69 65.98
N VAL A 49 39.81 38.39 64.89
CA VAL A 49 38.35 38.53 64.77
C VAL A 49 37.75 37.20 64.33
N ILE A 50 36.64 36.84 64.98
CA ILE A 50 35.84 35.66 64.66
C ILE A 50 34.58 36.15 63.95
N PHE A 51 34.40 35.70 62.72
CA PHE A 51 33.19 35.91 61.92
C PHE A 51 32.37 34.64 61.93
N THR A 52 31.08 34.77 62.19
CA THR A 52 30.17 33.62 62.25
C THR A 52 28.90 33.92 61.46
N ILE A 53 28.49 33.00 60.59
CA ILE A 53 27.20 33.06 59.90
C ILE A 53 26.17 32.24 60.69
N TYR A 54 25.06 32.87 61.01
CA TYR A 54 23.92 32.31 61.72
C TYR A 54 22.66 32.33 60.87
N ASP A 55 21.71 31.45 61.20
CA ASP A 55 20.35 31.42 60.66
C ASP A 55 19.37 32.38 61.38
N ASP A 56 19.68 32.83 62.60
CA ASP A 56 18.83 33.71 63.42
C ASP A 56 19.60 34.90 64.04
N PRO A 57 18.95 36.07 64.21
CA PRO A 57 19.61 37.29 64.69
C PRO A 57 20.12 37.26 66.14
N ALA A 58 19.69 36.30 66.97
CA ALA A 58 20.05 36.26 68.39
C ALA A 58 20.40 34.88 68.96
N ALA A 59 19.70 33.81 68.58
CA ALA A 59 19.82 32.49 69.24
C ALA A 59 20.06 31.31 68.26
N GLY A 60 20.41 31.62 67.01
CA GLY A 60 20.52 30.65 65.90
C GLY A 60 21.69 29.67 65.94
N ALA A 61 21.62 28.67 65.06
CA ALA A 61 22.70 27.72 64.81
C ALA A 61 23.86 28.37 64.04
N THR A 62 25.08 28.00 64.40
CA THR A 62 26.28 28.36 63.63
C THR A 62 26.32 27.55 62.34
N LEU A 63 26.18 28.22 61.20
CA LEU A 63 26.25 27.60 59.87
C LEU A 63 27.69 27.56 59.34
N TRP A 64 28.48 28.57 59.72
CA TRP A 64 29.88 28.68 59.35
C TRP A 64 30.58 29.66 60.31
N ALA A 65 31.85 29.43 60.61
CA ALA A 65 32.68 30.36 61.38
C ALA A 65 34.13 30.35 60.89
N GLU A 66 34.77 31.50 60.95
CA GLU A 66 36.18 31.68 60.63
C GLU A 66 36.81 32.62 61.66
N THR A 67 38.00 32.23 62.15
CA THR A 67 38.83 33.09 62.98
C THR A 67 40.00 33.54 62.14
N THR A 68 40.11 34.85 61.90
CA THR A 68 41.18 35.42 61.08
C THR A 68 41.72 36.70 61.73
N SER A 69 42.89 37.15 61.26
CA SER A 69 43.54 38.35 61.79
C SER A 69 43.33 39.51 60.84
N VAL A 70 42.68 40.59 61.30
CA VAL A 70 42.44 41.81 60.50
C VAL A 70 43.44 42.89 60.89
N SER A 71 44.01 43.57 59.91
CA SER A 71 44.86 44.75 60.14
C SER A 71 44.02 46.02 60.02
N THR A 72 44.08 46.90 61.02
CA THR A 72 43.35 48.17 61.06
C THR A 72 44.23 49.34 60.64
N SER A 73 43.62 50.33 60.00
CA SER A 73 44.18 51.68 59.81
C SER A 73 43.12 52.70 60.22
N ASP A 74 43.38 53.47 61.28
CA ASP A 74 42.39 54.33 61.95
C ASP A 74 41.08 53.58 62.26
N GLY A 75 41.24 52.39 62.85
CA GLY A 75 40.18 51.42 63.14
C GLY A 75 39.51 50.75 61.93
N LEU A 76 39.67 51.24 60.70
CA LEU A 76 39.08 50.64 59.50
C LEU A 76 39.84 49.36 59.10
N PHE A 77 39.12 48.29 58.79
CA PHE A 77 39.67 47.06 58.23
C PHE A 77 38.84 46.55 57.05
N THR A 78 39.48 45.82 56.15
CA THR A 78 38.83 45.06 55.06
C THR A 78 39.30 43.62 55.12
N VAL A 79 38.41 42.65 54.96
CA VAL A 79 38.71 41.22 55.03
C VAL A 79 37.91 40.45 53.99
N LEU A 80 38.51 39.40 53.45
CA LEU A 80 37.86 38.43 52.57
C LEU A 80 37.55 37.18 53.38
N LEU A 81 36.29 37.02 53.78
CA LEU A 81 35.82 35.86 54.54
C LEU A 81 35.74 34.63 53.64
N GLY A 82 36.10 33.46 54.16
CA GLY A 82 36.15 32.21 53.42
C GLY A 82 37.53 31.86 52.87
N ALA A 83 38.53 32.70 53.12
CA ALA A 83 39.90 32.48 52.68
C ALA A 83 40.61 31.42 53.54
N ASP A 84 40.37 31.44 54.87
CA ASP A 84 40.98 30.52 55.82
C ASP A 84 40.10 29.27 56.04
N ASN A 85 38.78 29.45 56.06
CA ASN A 85 37.80 28.38 56.13
C ASN A 85 36.73 28.56 55.04
N PRO A 86 36.80 27.86 53.90
CA PRO A 86 35.85 28.02 52.80
C PRO A 86 34.38 27.99 53.26
N VAL A 87 33.59 28.97 52.81
CA VAL A 87 32.17 29.02 53.13
C VAL A 87 31.42 27.98 52.30
N PRO A 88 30.75 26.98 52.91
CA PRO A 88 30.02 25.98 52.14
C PRO A 88 28.75 26.59 51.53
N ASP A 89 28.35 26.12 50.35
CA ASP A 89 27.09 26.54 49.69
C ASP A 89 25.88 26.42 50.63
N SER A 90 25.89 25.39 51.50
CA SER A 90 24.82 25.15 52.49
C SER A 90 24.63 26.30 53.49
N ALA A 91 25.65 27.13 53.72
CA ALA A 91 25.56 28.31 54.58
C ALA A 91 24.57 29.35 54.03
N PHE A 92 24.17 29.29 52.75
CA PHE A 92 23.24 30.23 52.11
C PHE A 92 21.99 29.59 51.49
N ASN A 93 21.64 28.37 51.89
CA ASN A 93 20.48 27.65 51.36
C ASN A 93 19.09 28.26 51.70
N ASP A 94 19.01 29.32 52.52
CA ASP A 94 17.75 29.93 52.95
C ASP A 94 17.89 31.47 53.02
N SER A 95 16.75 32.14 53.04
CA SER A 95 16.50 33.56 52.76
C SER A 95 17.04 34.57 53.77
N SER A 96 17.40 34.14 54.99
CA SER A 96 17.88 35.04 56.04
C SER A 96 19.15 34.51 56.68
N ARG A 97 20.22 35.29 56.59
CA ARG A 97 21.52 35.00 57.21
C ARG A 97 22.02 36.22 57.96
N TYR A 98 22.69 35.96 59.08
CA TYR A 98 23.20 37.00 59.97
C TYR A 98 24.68 36.78 60.26
N LEU A 99 25.48 37.83 60.11
CA LEU A 99 26.90 37.84 60.44
C LEU A 99 27.07 38.31 61.88
N GLY A 100 27.57 37.41 62.72
CA GLY A 100 28.09 37.70 64.06
C GLY A 100 29.58 38.01 63.99
N ILE A 101 30.03 38.97 64.81
CA ILE A 101 31.41 39.44 64.85
C ILE A 101 31.87 39.48 66.30
N LYS A 102 33.01 38.85 66.59
CA LYS A 102 33.62 38.82 67.92
C LYS A 102 35.11 39.15 67.81
N VAL A 103 35.61 40.08 68.61
CA VAL A 103 37.02 40.49 68.60
C VAL A 103 37.73 39.89 69.81
N GLY A 104 38.74 39.05 69.59
CA GLY A 104 39.50 38.40 70.65
C GLY A 104 38.62 37.73 71.72
N ALA A 105 38.74 38.19 72.97
CA ALA A 105 37.99 37.69 74.12
C ALA A 105 36.71 38.47 74.43
N ASP A 106 36.39 39.52 73.67
CA ASP A 106 35.22 40.36 73.92
C ASP A 106 33.90 39.59 73.69
N PRO A 107 32.79 40.02 74.29
CA PRO A 107 31.47 39.51 73.92
C PRO A 107 31.18 39.70 72.42
N GLU A 108 30.41 38.79 71.81
CA GLU A 108 29.96 38.94 70.42
C GLU A 108 29.15 40.24 70.28
N MET A 109 29.42 41.00 69.21
CA MET A 109 28.74 42.26 68.93
C MET A 109 27.25 42.02 68.64
N THR A 110 26.39 42.83 69.26
CA THR A 110 24.92 42.77 69.07
C THR A 110 24.38 44.14 68.63
N PRO A 111 23.37 44.18 67.74
CA PRO A 111 22.73 43.06 67.05
C PRO A 111 23.61 42.48 65.92
N ARG A 112 23.39 41.20 65.58
CA ARG A 112 24.04 40.56 64.41
C ARG A 112 23.63 41.26 63.12
N GLN A 113 24.56 41.40 62.17
CA GLN A 113 24.31 42.10 60.92
C GLN A 113 23.59 41.19 59.93
N LYS A 114 22.38 41.55 59.49
CA LYS A 114 21.70 40.81 58.42
C LYS A 114 22.51 40.90 57.13
N MET A 115 22.80 39.75 56.53
CA MET A 115 23.46 39.67 55.24
C MET A 115 22.42 39.91 54.14
N ALA A 116 22.77 40.76 53.18
CA ALA A 116 21.96 41.06 52.00
C ALA A 116 22.67 40.52 50.75
N SER A 117 21.91 40.31 49.67
CA SER A 117 22.47 39.97 48.37
C SER A 117 23.32 41.12 47.82
N VAL A 118 24.39 40.77 47.11
CA VAL A 118 25.20 41.72 46.35
C VAL A 118 24.58 41.92 44.96
N GLY A 119 24.80 43.07 44.33
CA GLY A 119 24.08 43.44 43.09
C GLY A 119 24.15 42.40 41.96
N TYR A 120 25.27 41.68 41.82
CA TYR A 120 25.42 40.61 40.83
C TYR A 120 24.76 39.28 41.23
N SER A 121 24.51 39.02 42.52
CA SER A 121 23.79 37.81 42.99
C SER A 121 22.27 37.99 43.03
N PHE A 122 21.76 39.22 42.90
CA PHE A 122 20.32 39.48 42.85
C PHE A 122 19.62 38.83 41.66
N ARG A 123 20.34 38.55 40.56
CA ARG A 123 19.78 37.94 39.34
C ARG A 123 19.82 36.40 39.33
N THR A 124 20.39 35.75 40.35
CA THR A 124 20.56 34.28 40.37
C THR A 124 19.41 33.54 41.05
N GLU A 125 18.35 34.22 41.52
CA GLU A 125 17.15 33.61 42.13
C GLU A 125 16.48 32.52 41.25
N GLN A 126 16.72 32.53 39.94
CA GLN A 126 16.15 31.54 39.02
C GLN A 126 16.86 30.17 39.01
N TRP A 127 17.95 29.99 39.79
CA TRP A 127 18.80 28.79 39.78
C TRP A 127 18.91 28.04 41.11
N THR A 128 18.15 28.42 42.16
CA THR A 128 18.24 27.77 43.48
C THR A 128 16.97 27.01 43.89
N SER A 129 17.24 25.85 44.50
CA SER A 129 16.42 24.79 45.10
C SER A 129 15.23 25.20 45.98
N ALA A 130 14.26 25.96 45.45
CA ALA A 130 13.01 26.24 46.17
C ALA A 130 11.72 25.94 45.38
N ALA A 131 11.80 25.52 44.11
CA ALA A 131 10.61 25.12 43.36
C ALA A 131 10.97 24.23 42.15
N GLN A 132 9.98 23.47 41.67
CA GLN A 132 10.03 22.55 40.52
C GLN A 132 10.31 23.22 39.16
N ASN A 133 11.06 24.32 39.09
CA ASN A 133 11.20 25.09 37.85
C ASN A 133 12.45 24.69 37.03
N LEU A 134 13.66 24.92 37.54
CA LEU A 134 14.92 24.58 36.85
C LEU A 134 16.00 24.23 37.89
N LEU A 135 16.56 23.02 37.83
CA LEU A 135 17.56 22.49 38.76
C LEU A 135 18.81 22.07 38.00
N ARG A 136 20.00 22.35 38.52
CA ARG A 136 21.25 21.71 38.09
C ARG A 136 21.78 20.84 39.22
N MET A 137 21.89 19.53 39.00
CA MET A 137 22.45 18.59 39.98
C MET A 137 23.45 17.66 39.29
N ASN A 138 24.68 17.57 39.80
CA ASN A 138 25.72 16.68 39.29
C ASN A 138 25.97 16.77 37.76
N GLY A 139 25.73 17.95 37.16
CA GLY A 139 25.87 18.17 35.71
C GLY A 139 24.61 17.91 34.87
N ASN A 140 23.54 17.38 35.47
CA ASN A 140 22.23 17.22 34.85
C ASN A 140 21.34 18.44 35.10
N VAL A 141 20.47 18.76 34.15
CA VAL A 141 19.45 19.82 34.26
C VAL A 141 18.07 19.18 34.43
N GLY A 142 17.39 19.44 35.54
CA GLY A 142 15.99 19.10 35.78
C GLY A 142 15.09 20.29 35.51
N ILE A 143 13.96 20.12 34.81
CA ILE A 143 12.86 21.09 34.70
C ILE A 143 11.64 20.35 35.23
N GLY A 144 10.89 20.88 36.21
CA GLY A 144 9.79 20.12 36.83
C GLY A 144 10.20 19.14 37.95
N THR A 145 11.48 18.73 38.02
CA THR A 145 11.96 17.70 38.94
C THR A 145 13.23 18.06 39.69
N THR A 146 13.32 17.60 40.94
CA THR A 146 14.51 17.74 41.79
C THR A 146 15.49 16.57 41.68
N ILE A 147 15.15 15.52 40.93
CA ILE A 147 15.97 14.29 40.79
C ILE A 147 16.21 13.99 39.30
N PRO A 148 17.01 14.80 38.58
CA PRO A 148 17.29 14.54 37.17
C PRO A 148 18.13 13.27 36.98
N GLN A 149 17.52 12.23 36.39
CA GLN A 149 18.16 10.92 36.15
C GLN A 149 19.04 10.89 34.88
N VAL A 150 18.85 11.87 33.99
CA VAL A 150 19.58 12.04 32.73
C VAL A 150 20.01 13.50 32.56
N LYS A 151 20.91 13.78 31.61
CA LYS A 151 21.52 15.11 31.41
C LYS A 151 20.50 16.26 31.28
N LEU A 152 19.33 15.98 30.70
CA LEU A 152 18.18 16.88 30.69
C LEU A 152 16.92 16.07 31.01
N HIS A 153 16.34 16.28 32.19
CA HIS A 153 15.11 15.62 32.66
C HIS A 153 14.01 16.68 32.80
N VAL A 154 13.03 16.68 31.92
CA VAL A 154 11.82 17.50 32.05
C VAL A 154 10.72 16.61 32.59
N ASP A 155 10.27 16.88 33.81
CA ASP A 155 9.22 16.13 34.49
C ASP A 155 7.90 16.90 34.38
N SER A 156 6.86 16.23 33.89
CA SER A 156 5.49 16.74 33.84
C SER A 156 5.34 18.12 33.15
N GLY A 157 6.08 18.36 32.06
CA GLY A 157 6.05 19.61 31.29
C GLY A 157 6.37 19.42 29.81
N ASP A 158 5.94 20.38 28.98
CA ASP A 158 6.22 20.36 27.54
C ASP A 158 7.65 20.87 27.24
N VAL A 159 8.31 20.24 26.27
CA VAL A 159 9.58 20.72 25.70
C VAL A 159 9.29 21.43 24.39
N PHE A 160 9.26 22.77 24.43
CA PHE A 160 9.13 23.60 23.24
C PHE A 160 10.50 23.91 22.62
N ILE A 161 10.69 23.52 21.36
CA ILE A 161 11.87 23.88 20.55
C ILE A 161 11.34 24.65 19.32
N GLY A 162 11.45 25.98 19.34
CA GLY A 162 10.98 26.87 18.26
C GLY A 162 11.36 28.34 18.48
N ASN A 163 11.21 29.18 17.43
CA ASN A 163 11.65 30.59 17.41
C ASN A 163 10.49 31.62 17.49
N ILE A 164 9.32 31.22 18.00
CA ILE A 164 8.12 32.07 18.13
C ILE A 164 7.57 31.90 19.56
N PRO A 165 7.04 32.95 20.23
CA PRO A 165 6.32 32.78 21.49
C PRO A 165 5.18 31.77 21.31
N THR A 166 5.12 30.81 22.23
CA THR A 166 4.28 29.62 22.20
C THR A 166 2.85 29.90 21.76
N PRO A 167 2.26 29.12 20.83
CA PRO A 167 0.82 29.17 20.61
C PRO A 167 0.15 28.66 21.89
N ALA A 168 -0.69 29.50 22.50
CA ALA A 168 -1.48 29.14 23.67
C ALA A 168 -2.39 27.96 23.31
N LEU A 169 -2.03 26.74 23.71
CA LEU A 169 -2.84 25.55 23.55
C LEU A 169 -3.13 24.91 24.90
N SER A 170 -4.42 24.60 25.08
CA SER A 170 -5.12 24.22 26.30
C SER A 170 -5.01 22.73 26.65
N PHE A 171 -3.87 22.09 26.41
CA PHE A 171 -3.68 20.67 26.69
C PHE A 171 -2.44 20.47 27.55
N PRO A 172 -2.58 20.33 28.88
CA PRO A 172 -1.46 19.95 29.73
C PRO A 172 -1.13 18.48 29.45
N ASN A 173 0.12 18.19 29.01
CA ASN A 173 0.95 17.02 29.35
C ASN A 173 1.98 16.66 28.24
N GLU A 174 3.25 16.52 28.65
CA GLU A 174 4.38 15.73 28.09
C GLU A 174 4.65 15.72 26.56
N ASN A 175 4.66 16.88 25.88
CA ASN A 175 4.94 16.92 24.45
C ASN A 175 6.34 17.45 24.10
N LEU A 176 7.01 16.80 23.14
CA LEU A 176 8.11 17.42 22.38
C LEU A 176 7.51 18.16 21.17
N TYR A 177 7.55 19.50 21.22
CA TYR A 177 7.08 20.36 20.13
C TYR A 177 8.27 20.84 19.30
N ILE A 178 8.35 20.39 18.05
CA ILE A 178 9.32 20.92 17.06
C ILE A 178 8.54 21.79 16.08
N GLY A 179 8.66 23.11 16.22
CA GLY A 179 7.99 24.07 15.35
C GLY A 179 8.61 24.10 13.95
N ASN A 180 7.78 24.20 12.90
CA ASN A 180 8.25 24.31 11.53
C ASN A 180 8.94 25.68 11.30
N THR A 181 10.17 25.67 10.76
CA THR A 181 10.95 26.87 10.44
C THR A 181 10.74 27.37 9.00
N ILE A 182 10.12 26.57 8.12
CA ILE A 182 9.84 26.93 6.70
C ILE A 182 8.46 26.36 6.30
N GLY A 183 7.40 27.18 6.38
CA GLY A 183 6.02 26.82 6.03
C GLY A 183 4.96 27.62 6.82
N ASP A 184 3.69 27.18 6.83
CA ASP A 184 2.63 27.81 7.63
C ASP A 184 2.95 27.65 9.13
N PRO A 185 3.12 28.76 9.90
CA PRO A 185 3.47 28.71 11.32
C PRO A 185 2.37 28.09 12.21
N LYS A 186 1.18 27.79 11.67
CA LYS A 186 0.08 27.13 12.38
C LYS A 186 0.14 25.60 12.33
N ASN A 187 1.13 25.02 11.65
CA ASN A 187 1.34 23.57 11.57
C ASN A 187 2.44 23.13 12.54
N SER A 188 2.22 21.98 13.19
CA SER A 188 3.13 21.44 14.22
C SER A 188 3.41 19.96 14.03
N PHE A 189 4.60 19.53 14.46
CA PHE A 189 4.95 18.13 14.70
C PHE A 189 4.89 17.87 16.20
N ARG A 190 4.09 16.88 16.61
CA ARG A 190 3.89 16.47 18.01
C ARG A 190 4.05 14.96 18.14
N ILE A 191 4.79 14.53 19.17
CA ILE A 191 4.80 13.15 19.68
C ILE A 191 3.97 13.17 20.96
N ASP A 192 2.87 12.40 20.99
CA ASP A 192 1.88 12.39 22.08
C ASP A 192 1.64 10.96 22.60
N GLY A 193 1.43 10.80 23.89
CA GLY A 193 0.96 9.55 24.48
C GLY A 193 -0.55 9.63 24.71
N TRP A 194 -1.35 8.83 24.01
CA TRP A 194 -2.81 8.85 24.16
C TRP A 194 -3.38 7.48 24.56
N LEU A 195 -4.02 7.43 25.73
CA LEU A 195 -4.59 6.24 26.38
C LEU A 195 -3.56 5.13 26.67
N ASN A 196 -2.95 4.53 25.63
CA ASN A 196 -1.82 3.60 25.69
C ASN A 196 -0.92 3.65 24.42
N ASP A 197 -1.22 4.49 23.43
CA ASP A 197 -0.54 4.53 22.14
C ASP A 197 0.39 5.75 22.02
N LEU A 198 1.54 5.55 21.38
CA LEU A 198 2.41 6.64 20.93
C LEU A 198 1.92 7.15 19.56
N ALA A 199 1.45 8.39 19.51
CA ALA A 199 0.95 9.01 18.29
C ALA A 199 1.95 10.01 17.70
N ILE A 200 2.16 9.94 16.38
CA ILE A 200 2.80 10.98 15.59
C ILE A 200 1.68 11.80 14.95
N ILE A 201 1.56 13.06 15.33
CA ILE A 201 0.42 13.90 14.95
C ILE A 201 0.92 15.06 14.08
N ALA A 202 0.33 15.20 12.89
CA ALA A 202 0.38 16.41 12.10
C ALA A 202 -0.98 17.09 12.19
N SER A 203 -1.01 18.31 12.73
CA SER A 203 -2.25 19.06 12.94
C SER A 203 -2.21 20.42 12.24
N SER A 204 -3.37 20.84 11.74
CA SER A 204 -3.60 22.17 11.19
C SER A 204 -4.64 22.89 12.05
N SER A 205 -4.30 24.08 12.54
CA SER A 205 -5.20 24.89 13.37
C SER A 205 -6.35 25.49 12.55
N PRO A 206 -7.47 25.90 13.18
CA PRO A 206 -8.55 26.62 12.49
C PRO A 206 -8.03 27.84 11.70
N GLY A 207 -8.44 27.96 10.43
CA GLY A 207 -7.98 29.02 9.53
C GLY A 207 -6.56 28.83 8.96
N ALA A 208 -6.03 27.61 8.95
CA ALA A 208 -4.84 27.25 8.17
C ALA A 208 -5.16 27.27 6.67
N ALA A 209 -4.20 27.71 5.84
CA ALA A 209 -4.39 27.79 4.39
C ALA A 209 -4.30 26.40 3.70
N ALA A 210 -3.68 25.42 4.36
CA ALA A 210 -3.58 24.04 3.90
C ALA A 210 -3.56 23.07 5.10
N GLY A 211 -4.03 21.84 4.89
CA GLY A 211 -4.00 20.80 5.91
C GLY A 211 -2.59 20.25 6.14
N ALA A 212 -2.33 19.75 7.35
CA ALA A 212 -1.04 19.16 7.72
C ALA A 212 -0.94 17.71 7.24
N SER A 213 0.25 17.27 6.85
CA SER A 213 0.54 15.90 6.41
C SER A 213 1.67 15.31 7.23
N ILE A 214 1.74 13.98 7.28
CA ILE A 214 2.92 13.25 7.76
C ILE A 214 3.68 12.74 6.55
N SER A 215 4.92 13.19 6.36
CA SER A 215 5.77 12.79 5.23
C SER A 215 7.04 12.11 5.70
N PHE A 216 7.38 10.99 5.08
CA PHE A 216 8.64 10.29 5.23
C PHE A 216 9.48 10.57 3.98
N ARG A 217 10.57 11.32 4.15
CA ARG A 217 11.40 11.81 3.06
C ARG A 217 12.77 11.16 3.11
N THR A 218 13.30 10.77 1.97
CA THR A 218 14.67 10.27 1.85
C THR A 218 15.32 10.83 0.60
N ALA A 219 16.65 10.94 0.63
CA ALA A 219 17.48 11.28 -0.51
C ALA A 219 18.29 10.05 -0.95
N LEU A 220 18.53 9.92 -2.25
CA LEU A 220 19.59 9.05 -2.76
C LEU A 220 20.96 9.68 -2.46
N ALA A 221 22.03 8.90 -2.49
CA ALA A 221 23.38 9.44 -2.33
C ALA A 221 23.66 10.55 -3.38
N GLY A 222 23.95 11.77 -2.90
CA GLY A 222 24.15 12.95 -3.76
C GLY A 222 22.88 13.58 -4.33
N GLY A 223 21.69 13.10 -3.95
CA GLY A 223 20.39 13.63 -4.39
C GLY A 223 19.71 14.55 -3.37
N LEU A 224 18.61 15.16 -3.78
CA LEU A 224 17.71 15.91 -2.90
C LEU A 224 16.71 14.97 -2.21
N GLU A 225 16.17 15.42 -1.08
CA GLU A 225 15.09 14.73 -0.40
C GLU A 225 13.80 14.75 -1.22
N SER A 226 13.12 13.61 -1.25
CA SER A 226 11.78 13.49 -1.83
C SER A 226 10.88 12.71 -0.87
N ASP A 227 9.57 13.01 -0.91
CA ASP A 227 8.55 12.20 -0.25
C ASP A 227 8.62 10.78 -0.83
N ARG A 228 8.81 9.77 0.03
CA ARG A 228 8.75 8.34 -0.33
C ARG A 228 7.45 7.70 0.12
N MET A 229 6.98 8.12 1.29
CA MET A 229 5.68 7.77 1.83
C MET A 229 5.06 9.02 2.47
N ARG A 230 3.76 9.20 2.31
CA ARG A 230 3.02 10.31 2.91
C ARG A 230 1.63 9.89 3.34
N ILE A 231 1.16 10.42 4.47
CA ILE A 231 -0.24 10.47 4.84
C ILE A 231 -0.72 11.90 4.61
N SER A 232 -1.64 12.08 3.65
CA SER A 232 -2.22 13.38 3.32
C SER A 232 -3.18 13.86 4.43
N PRO A 233 -3.62 15.14 4.41
CA PRO A 233 -4.59 15.64 5.39
C PRO A 233 -5.96 14.94 5.28
N ALA A 234 -6.26 14.29 4.15
CA ALA A 234 -7.47 13.49 3.94
C ALA A 234 -7.34 12.03 4.45
N GLY A 235 -6.18 11.69 5.02
CA GLY A 235 -5.88 10.33 5.52
C GLY A 235 -5.55 9.33 4.40
N ASN A 236 -5.22 9.80 3.20
CA ASN A 236 -4.76 8.94 2.10
C ASN A 236 -3.26 8.68 2.21
N ILE A 237 -2.84 7.42 2.03
CA ILE A 237 -1.44 7.00 1.99
C ILE A 237 -0.94 7.04 0.55
N GLY A 238 0.10 7.81 0.29
CA GLY A 238 0.85 7.79 -0.97
C GLY A 238 2.21 7.13 -0.75
N ILE A 239 2.57 6.18 -1.61
CA ILE A 239 3.92 5.62 -1.71
C ILE A 239 4.44 5.97 -3.11
N GLY A 240 5.53 6.72 -3.17
CA GLY A 240 6.08 7.25 -4.43
C GLY A 240 5.38 8.50 -4.97
N THR A 241 4.17 8.85 -4.48
CA THR A 241 3.43 10.06 -4.85
C THR A 241 3.23 11.01 -3.67
N ASN A 242 3.28 12.33 -3.92
CA ASN A 242 3.02 13.37 -2.92
C ASN A 242 1.56 13.90 -2.94
N ALA A 243 0.72 13.39 -3.86
CA ALA A 243 -0.66 13.81 -4.03
C ALA A 243 -1.62 12.59 -4.14
N PRO A 244 -1.70 11.73 -3.11
CA PRO A 244 -2.56 10.54 -3.16
C PRO A 244 -4.05 10.93 -3.18
N VAL A 245 -4.76 10.43 -4.19
CA VAL A 245 -6.20 10.58 -4.42
C VAL A 245 -6.98 9.43 -3.79
N ASN A 246 -6.45 8.21 -3.80
CA ASN A 246 -7.09 7.04 -3.19
C ASN A 246 -6.59 6.80 -1.77
N LYS A 247 -7.30 5.97 -0.99
CA LYS A 247 -6.87 5.61 0.38
C LYS A 247 -5.46 5.02 0.42
N LEU A 248 -5.08 4.31 -0.63
CA LEU A 248 -3.71 3.87 -0.89
C LEU A 248 -3.40 4.10 -2.37
N ASP A 249 -2.48 5.01 -2.66
CA ASP A 249 -1.85 5.14 -3.97
C ASP A 249 -0.41 4.65 -3.89
N VAL A 250 -0.04 3.77 -4.81
CA VAL A 250 1.33 3.26 -4.96
C VAL A 250 1.76 3.53 -6.39
N GLU A 251 2.77 4.38 -6.55
CA GLU A 251 3.38 4.64 -7.85
C GLU A 251 4.50 3.63 -8.13
N GLY A 252 4.46 2.98 -9.30
CA GLY A 252 5.40 1.92 -9.66
C GLY A 252 4.91 0.51 -9.30
N GLY A 253 5.86 -0.42 -9.15
CA GLY A 253 5.56 -1.83 -8.88
C GLY A 253 5.37 -2.13 -7.39
N ALA A 254 4.36 -2.92 -7.05
CA ALA A 254 4.08 -3.39 -5.68
C ALA A 254 4.28 -4.90 -5.56
N ALA A 255 5.03 -5.35 -4.54
CA ALA A 255 5.21 -6.76 -4.22
C ALA A 255 4.61 -7.08 -2.84
N ILE A 256 3.74 -8.08 -2.76
CA ILE A 256 3.10 -8.57 -1.54
C ILE A 256 3.50 -10.03 -1.35
N GLY A 257 3.97 -10.40 -0.15
CA GLY A 257 4.38 -11.76 0.17
C GLY A 257 5.80 -11.83 0.73
N THR A 258 6.04 -12.78 1.63
CA THR A 258 7.32 -12.92 2.36
C THR A 258 8.49 -13.32 1.47
N SER A 259 8.25 -14.06 0.38
CA SER A 259 9.30 -14.47 -0.56
C SER A 259 9.43 -13.52 -1.75
N PHE A 260 8.46 -12.63 -1.98
CA PHE A 260 8.50 -11.67 -3.10
C PHE A 260 8.99 -10.29 -2.65
N SER A 261 8.48 -9.78 -1.52
CA SER A 261 8.88 -8.48 -0.99
C SER A 261 10.37 -8.46 -0.67
N GLY A 262 11.08 -7.43 -1.14
CA GLY A 262 12.52 -7.26 -0.94
C GLY A 262 13.44 -8.16 -1.77
N THR A 263 12.90 -9.11 -2.55
CA THR A 263 13.69 -10.07 -3.34
C THR A 263 13.37 -10.00 -4.83
N ASN A 264 12.09 -9.89 -5.20
CA ASN A 264 11.65 -9.80 -6.59
C ASN A 264 11.23 -8.37 -6.92
N SER A 265 11.59 -7.90 -8.11
CA SER A 265 11.01 -6.68 -8.66
C SER A 265 9.62 -6.99 -9.22
N ALA A 266 8.60 -6.32 -8.70
CA ALA A 266 7.26 -6.37 -9.30
C ALA A 266 7.29 -5.77 -10.72
N PRO A 267 6.36 -6.16 -11.62
CA PRO A 267 6.25 -5.53 -12.92
C PRO A 267 6.08 -4.01 -12.82
N ALA A 268 6.57 -3.27 -13.82
CA ALA A 268 6.42 -1.82 -13.87
C ALA A 268 4.93 -1.44 -13.84
N ASN A 269 4.54 -0.57 -12.90
CA ASN A 269 3.14 -0.20 -12.61
C ASN A 269 2.22 -1.41 -12.39
N GLY A 270 2.76 -2.51 -11.86
CA GLY A 270 2.06 -3.77 -11.66
C GLY A 270 2.09 -4.27 -10.21
N LEU A 271 1.31 -5.31 -9.96
CA LEU A 271 1.19 -5.96 -8.66
C LEU A 271 1.68 -7.41 -8.75
N LEU A 272 2.59 -7.79 -7.87
CA LEU A 272 3.08 -9.16 -7.68
C LEU A 272 2.64 -9.66 -6.31
N VAL A 273 1.79 -10.69 -6.25
CA VAL A 273 1.25 -11.22 -4.98
C VAL A 273 1.65 -12.68 -4.79
N GLN A 274 2.19 -13.00 -3.61
CA GLN A 274 2.37 -14.37 -3.14
C GLN A 274 1.13 -14.81 -2.34
N GLY A 275 0.61 -16.00 -2.64
CA GLY A 275 -0.55 -16.58 -1.96
C GLY A 275 -1.85 -16.41 -2.75
N ASN A 276 -2.99 -16.53 -2.05
CA ASN A 276 -4.32 -16.43 -2.66
C ASN A 276 -4.85 -14.99 -2.63
N VAL A 277 -5.41 -14.53 -3.74
CA VAL A 277 -6.09 -13.24 -3.87
C VAL A 277 -7.61 -13.47 -3.88
N GLY A 278 -8.29 -13.00 -2.84
CA GLY A 278 -9.75 -12.98 -2.76
C GLY A 278 -10.32 -11.63 -3.21
N ILE A 279 -11.27 -11.65 -4.14
CA ILE A 279 -12.05 -10.47 -4.52
C ILE A 279 -13.50 -10.75 -4.15
N GLY A 280 -14.03 -10.00 -3.18
CA GLY A 280 -15.38 -10.22 -2.64
C GLY A 280 -15.51 -11.42 -1.68
N THR A 281 -14.39 -12.01 -1.25
CA THR A 281 -14.34 -13.10 -0.27
C THR A 281 -13.14 -12.98 0.67
N SER A 282 -13.35 -13.25 1.96
CA SER A 282 -12.29 -13.32 2.97
C SER A 282 -11.60 -14.69 3.05
N SER A 283 -12.16 -15.70 2.36
CA SER A 283 -11.70 -17.09 2.43
C SER A 283 -11.42 -17.64 1.03
N PRO A 284 -10.40 -17.12 0.31
CA PRO A 284 -10.08 -17.58 -1.03
C PRO A 284 -9.54 -19.02 -1.02
N THR A 285 -10.17 -19.92 -1.78
CA THR A 285 -9.81 -21.35 -1.87
C THR A 285 -8.95 -21.70 -3.08
N ALA A 286 -8.63 -20.70 -3.90
CA ALA A 286 -7.75 -20.79 -5.06
C ALA A 286 -6.87 -19.52 -5.14
N GLN A 287 -5.81 -19.57 -5.96
CA GLN A 287 -4.86 -18.46 -6.14
C GLN A 287 -5.55 -17.15 -6.52
N LEU A 288 -6.60 -17.22 -7.34
CA LEU A 288 -7.52 -16.11 -7.58
C LEU A 288 -8.95 -16.61 -7.36
N HIS A 289 -9.64 -16.06 -6.36
CA HIS A 289 -11.04 -16.38 -6.06
C HIS A 289 -11.88 -15.09 -6.15
N VAL A 290 -12.64 -14.97 -7.23
CA VAL A 290 -13.61 -13.87 -7.42
C VAL A 290 -15.00 -14.37 -7.05
N HIS A 291 -15.58 -13.77 -6.02
CA HIS A 291 -16.84 -14.21 -5.43
C HIS A 291 -17.81 -13.04 -5.28
N ASP A 292 -19.06 -13.25 -5.68
CA ASP A 292 -20.16 -12.35 -5.39
C ASP A 292 -21.05 -12.99 -4.32
N ALA A 293 -20.98 -12.47 -3.09
CA ALA A 293 -21.77 -12.93 -1.96
C ALA A 293 -23.25 -12.48 -2.02
N SER A 294 -23.59 -11.56 -2.93
CA SER A 294 -24.94 -10.97 -2.99
C SER A 294 -25.98 -11.86 -3.68
N GLY A 295 -25.55 -12.88 -4.42
CA GLY A 295 -26.46 -13.77 -5.17
C GLY A 295 -27.22 -13.08 -6.30
N THR A 296 -26.76 -11.91 -6.76
CA THR A 296 -27.43 -11.11 -7.78
C THR A 296 -27.26 -11.72 -9.18
N ILE A 297 -28.17 -11.40 -10.11
CA ILE A 297 -28.12 -11.79 -11.52
C ILE A 297 -26.86 -11.34 -12.29
N ASN A 298 -26.08 -10.42 -11.71
CA ASN A 298 -24.87 -9.88 -12.33
C ASN A 298 -23.61 -10.68 -12.01
N GLY A 299 -23.65 -11.53 -10.98
CA GLY A 299 -22.65 -12.55 -10.67
C GLY A 299 -21.21 -12.06 -10.41
N SER A 300 -20.30 -13.00 -10.14
CA SER A 300 -18.87 -12.74 -10.22
C SER A 300 -18.39 -12.78 -11.67
N ARG A 301 -17.42 -11.94 -12.03
CA ARG A 301 -16.93 -11.81 -13.39
C ARG A 301 -15.43 -11.57 -13.48
N LEU A 302 -14.83 -12.09 -14.55
CA LEU A 302 -13.59 -11.57 -15.11
C LEU A 302 -13.96 -10.82 -16.40
N MET A 303 -13.76 -9.50 -16.40
CA MET A 303 -14.21 -8.59 -17.44
C MET A 303 -13.03 -8.10 -18.29
N LEU A 304 -13.19 -8.11 -19.61
CA LEU A 304 -12.22 -7.62 -20.58
C LEU A 304 -12.88 -6.55 -21.45
N THR A 305 -12.47 -5.31 -21.27
CA THR A 305 -12.93 -4.18 -22.07
C THR A 305 -11.73 -3.39 -22.60
N GLN A 306 -11.97 -2.61 -23.64
CA GLN A 306 -11.02 -1.65 -24.19
C GLN A 306 -11.77 -0.40 -24.67
N THR A 307 -11.03 0.63 -25.07
CA THR A 307 -11.58 1.95 -25.38
C THR A 307 -12.80 1.93 -26.32
N THR A 308 -12.81 1.07 -27.34
CA THR A 308 -13.92 1.00 -28.31
C THR A 308 -15.08 0.12 -27.88
N THR A 309 -14.91 -0.79 -26.91
CA THR A 309 -16.03 -1.57 -26.35
C THR A 309 -16.80 -0.77 -25.31
N GLY A 310 -16.14 0.15 -24.59
CA GLY A 310 -16.75 0.87 -23.46
C GLY A 310 -16.36 0.27 -22.10
N THR A 311 -17.06 0.68 -21.05
CA THR A 311 -16.69 0.38 -19.65
C THR A 311 -17.88 -0.08 -18.79
N THR A 312 -19.05 -0.30 -19.37
CA THR A 312 -20.24 -0.77 -18.66
C THR A 312 -20.22 -2.28 -18.48
N ILE A 313 -21.19 -2.82 -17.74
CA ILE A 313 -21.34 -4.27 -17.52
C ILE A 313 -21.79 -5.05 -18.76
N PHE A 314 -22.16 -4.36 -19.85
CA PHE A 314 -22.63 -4.92 -21.11
C PHE A 314 -21.67 -4.64 -22.26
N ASP A 315 -20.42 -4.29 -21.95
CA ASP A 315 -19.39 -4.00 -22.94
C ASP A 315 -18.32 -5.10 -22.91
N GLY A 316 -17.60 -5.29 -24.02
CA GLY A 316 -16.48 -6.20 -24.09
C GLY A 316 -16.84 -7.68 -23.92
N ALA A 317 -15.96 -8.42 -23.25
CA ALA A 317 -16.12 -9.86 -23.05
C ALA A 317 -15.92 -10.26 -21.58
N ALA A 318 -16.61 -11.31 -21.15
CA ALA A 318 -16.53 -11.77 -19.77
C ALA A 318 -16.65 -13.29 -19.59
N LEU A 319 -15.93 -13.80 -18.59
CA LEU A 319 -16.25 -15.06 -17.93
C LEU A 319 -17.11 -14.75 -16.70
N ILE A 320 -18.33 -15.30 -16.66
CA ILE A 320 -19.35 -14.90 -15.67
C ILE A 320 -19.86 -16.13 -14.94
N CYS A 321 -20.03 -16.03 -13.62
CA CYS A 321 -20.78 -16.99 -12.81
C CYS A 321 -21.95 -16.27 -12.11
N THR A 322 -23.18 -16.69 -12.36
CA THR A 322 -24.40 -16.06 -11.81
C THR A 322 -25.39 -17.08 -11.24
N ALA A 323 -26.26 -16.63 -10.36
CA ALA A 323 -27.43 -17.37 -9.93
C ALA A 323 -28.36 -17.76 -11.12
N PRO A 324 -29.07 -18.91 -11.04
CA PRO A 324 -29.03 -19.87 -9.94
C PRO A 324 -27.88 -20.88 -9.99
N ASN A 325 -27.07 -20.94 -11.06
CA ASN A 325 -25.82 -21.72 -11.23
C ASN A 325 -25.41 -21.72 -12.72
N ARG A 326 -25.19 -20.56 -13.31
CA ARG A 326 -24.90 -20.41 -14.76
C ARG A 326 -23.50 -19.86 -14.96
N THR A 327 -22.77 -20.47 -15.90
CA THR A 327 -21.48 -19.98 -16.37
C THR A 327 -21.61 -19.50 -17.81
N TYR A 328 -21.06 -18.32 -18.10
CA TYR A 328 -21.00 -17.78 -19.46
C TYR A 328 -19.56 -17.47 -19.86
N LEU A 329 -19.25 -17.74 -21.13
CA LEU A 329 -18.22 -17.00 -21.86
C LEU A 329 -19.00 -16.11 -22.82
N TRP A 330 -19.04 -14.81 -22.55
CA TRP A 330 -19.91 -13.87 -23.26
C TRP A 330 -19.08 -12.79 -23.94
N ASN A 331 -19.35 -12.54 -25.22
CA ASN A 331 -18.92 -11.34 -25.93
C ASN A 331 -20.16 -10.46 -26.12
N TYR A 332 -20.17 -9.29 -25.54
CA TYR A 332 -21.28 -8.34 -25.67
C TYR A 332 -21.20 -7.51 -26.94
N GLU A 333 -20.07 -7.53 -27.63
CA GLU A 333 -19.84 -6.77 -28.85
C GLU A 333 -20.47 -7.42 -30.08
N ASN A 334 -20.74 -6.60 -31.11
CA ASN A 334 -21.16 -7.05 -32.45
C ASN A 334 -19.99 -7.63 -33.28
N GLY A 335 -19.05 -8.29 -32.61
CA GLY A 335 -17.89 -8.96 -33.19
C GLY A 335 -17.91 -10.47 -32.92
N PRO A 336 -17.05 -11.25 -33.59
CA PRO A 336 -16.98 -12.68 -33.38
C PRO A 336 -16.30 -13.05 -32.05
N SER A 337 -16.74 -14.14 -31.43
CA SER A 337 -15.98 -14.86 -30.40
C SER A 337 -15.08 -15.88 -31.07
N ILE A 338 -13.75 -15.72 -30.95
CA ILE A 338 -12.76 -16.53 -31.67
C ILE A 338 -11.98 -17.42 -30.70
N PHE A 339 -11.77 -18.68 -31.09
CA PHE A 339 -11.00 -19.68 -30.35
C PHE A 339 -9.89 -20.22 -31.24
N GLY A 340 -8.66 -20.22 -30.74
CA GLY A 340 -7.48 -20.58 -31.52
C GLY A 340 -6.46 -21.41 -30.75
N THR A 341 -5.64 -22.15 -31.48
CA THR A 341 -4.48 -22.89 -30.96
C THR A 341 -3.35 -22.82 -31.98
N ASN A 342 -2.09 -22.86 -31.52
CA ASN A 342 -0.92 -22.72 -32.39
C ASN A 342 -0.98 -21.49 -33.32
N ASN A 343 -1.35 -20.33 -32.74
CA ASN A 343 -1.47 -19.05 -33.45
C ASN A 343 -2.38 -19.09 -34.70
N ALA A 344 -3.43 -19.89 -34.69
CA ALA A 344 -4.42 -19.92 -35.76
C ALA A 344 -5.84 -20.14 -35.22
N GLU A 345 -6.80 -19.51 -35.88
CA GLU A 345 -8.22 -19.67 -35.60
C GLU A 345 -8.65 -21.13 -35.84
N ARG A 346 -9.49 -21.66 -34.95
CA ARG A 346 -10.02 -23.03 -35.00
C ARG A 346 -11.53 -23.04 -35.01
N LEU A 347 -12.13 -22.21 -34.17
CA LEU A 347 -13.57 -22.08 -34.04
C LEU A 347 -13.93 -20.60 -33.88
N ARG A 348 -15.06 -20.21 -34.44
CA ARG A 348 -15.69 -18.94 -34.11
C ARG A 348 -17.19 -19.05 -33.93
N ILE A 349 -17.74 -18.10 -33.20
CA ILE A 349 -19.15 -17.72 -33.28
C ILE A 349 -19.16 -16.31 -33.85
N ASP A 350 -19.73 -16.11 -35.04
CA ASP A 350 -19.84 -14.77 -35.62
C ASP A 350 -20.92 -13.93 -34.93
N SER A 351 -20.99 -12.63 -35.25
CA SER A 351 -21.96 -11.73 -34.61
C SER A 351 -23.42 -12.00 -34.95
N THR A 352 -23.67 -12.86 -35.94
CA THR A 352 -25.02 -13.34 -36.30
C THR A 352 -25.38 -14.65 -35.58
N GLY A 353 -24.46 -15.21 -34.79
CA GLY A 353 -24.63 -16.45 -34.05
C GLY A 353 -24.26 -17.72 -34.82
N ARG A 354 -23.62 -17.61 -36.00
CA ARG A 354 -23.18 -18.78 -36.77
C ARG A 354 -21.84 -19.31 -36.26
N VAL A 355 -21.74 -20.63 -36.14
CA VAL A 355 -20.56 -21.34 -35.68
C VAL A 355 -19.73 -21.80 -36.88
N GLY A 356 -18.49 -21.34 -36.97
CA GLY A 356 -17.51 -21.81 -37.95
C GLY A 356 -16.44 -22.69 -37.30
N ILE A 357 -16.13 -23.84 -37.90
CA ILE A 357 -15.00 -24.69 -37.51
C ILE A 357 -14.06 -24.79 -38.72
N GLY A 358 -12.83 -24.29 -38.58
CA GLY A 358 -11.87 -24.19 -39.68
C GLY A 358 -12.24 -23.16 -40.77
N ILE A 359 -13.20 -22.27 -40.50
CA ILE A 359 -13.68 -21.25 -41.43
C ILE A 359 -14.05 -19.96 -40.70
N SER A 360 -13.67 -18.81 -41.27
CA SER A 360 -13.90 -17.48 -40.69
C SER A 360 -15.19 -16.80 -41.14
N ALA A 361 -15.80 -17.25 -42.24
CA ALA A 361 -17.08 -16.76 -42.76
C ALA A 361 -18.08 -17.93 -42.90
N PRO A 362 -18.65 -18.45 -41.80
CA PRO A 362 -19.60 -19.54 -41.87
C PRO A 362 -20.85 -19.13 -42.67
N ALA A 363 -21.26 -19.92 -43.67
CA ALA A 363 -22.44 -19.63 -44.51
C ALA A 363 -23.73 -20.25 -43.97
N ALA A 364 -23.63 -21.08 -42.92
CA ALA A 364 -24.72 -21.76 -42.24
C ALA A 364 -24.56 -21.62 -40.71
N LEU A 365 -25.61 -21.97 -39.94
CA LEU A 365 -25.56 -21.92 -38.46
C LEU A 365 -24.40 -22.74 -37.89
N LEU A 366 -24.07 -23.87 -38.51
CA LEU A 366 -22.83 -24.61 -38.26
C LEU A 366 -22.17 -24.89 -39.60
N HIS A 367 -20.97 -24.37 -39.82
CA HIS A 367 -20.17 -24.61 -41.02
C HIS A 367 -18.81 -25.19 -40.63
N VAL A 368 -18.55 -26.43 -41.04
CA VAL A 368 -17.27 -27.11 -40.86
C VAL A 368 -16.55 -27.13 -42.20
N ASN A 369 -15.38 -26.50 -42.27
CA ASN A 369 -14.48 -26.63 -43.40
C ASN A 369 -13.55 -27.83 -43.17
N GLY A 370 -13.93 -28.97 -43.74
CA GLY A 370 -13.25 -30.25 -43.58
C GLY A 370 -14.21 -31.39 -43.24
N THR A 371 -13.69 -32.47 -42.66
CA THR A 371 -14.48 -33.66 -42.31
C THR A 371 -15.16 -33.52 -40.94
N ALA A 372 -16.46 -33.82 -40.88
CA ALA A 372 -17.20 -33.97 -39.63
C ALA A 372 -17.52 -35.46 -39.35
N GLY A 373 -16.82 -36.06 -38.38
CA GLY A 373 -16.99 -37.47 -38.02
C GLY A 373 -18.08 -37.69 -36.98
N ASN A 374 -18.94 -38.69 -37.20
CA ASN A 374 -19.84 -39.23 -36.18
C ASN A 374 -19.49 -40.70 -35.93
N ASN A 375 -18.83 -40.98 -34.80
CA ASN A 375 -18.22 -42.30 -34.55
C ASN A 375 -19.23 -43.35 -34.04
N THR A 376 -20.32 -42.92 -33.39
CA THR A 376 -21.23 -43.84 -32.68
C THR A 376 -22.71 -43.49 -32.80
N GLY A 377 -23.06 -42.30 -33.31
CA GLY A 377 -24.43 -41.80 -33.40
C GLY A 377 -24.93 -41.60 -34.84
N VAL A 378 -26.00 -40.83 -34.98
CA VAL A 378 -26.63 -40.48 -36.27
C VAL A 378 -26.77 -38.96 -36.37
N TRP A 379 -26.59 -38.39 -37.57
CA TRP A 379 -27.04 -37.03 -37.87
C TRP A 379 -28.57 -37.06 -38.03
N SER A 380 -29.29 -36.79 -36.94
CA SER A 380 -30.75 -36.94 -36.91
C SER A 380 -31.47 -35.69 -37.43
N ASN A 381 -32.52 -35.92 -38.23
CA ASN A 381 -33.43 -34.89 -38.71
C ASN A 381 -34.83 -35.14 -38.12
N LEU A 382 -35.43 -34.12 -37.49
CA LEU A 382 -36.82 -34.20 -37.03
C LEU A 382 -37.76 -34.34 -38.23
N SER A 383 -38.56 -35.42 -38.26
CA SER A 383 -39.41 -35.78 -39.40
C SER A 383 -40.84 -36.17 -38.97
N ASP A 384 -41.27 -35.71 -37.79
CA ASP A 384 -42.60 -35.99 -37.22
C ASP A 384 -43.71 -35.39 -38.10
N ARG A 385 -44.77 -36.17 -38.38
CA ARG A 385 -45.90 -35.73 -39.20
C ARG A 385 -46.56 -34.44 -38.66
N ARG A 386 -46.54 -34.20 -37.35
CA ARG A 386 -47.08 -32.98 -36.72
C ARG A 386 -46.31 -31.71 -37.08
N LEU A 387 -45.08 -31.85 -37.54
CA LEU A 387 -44.22 -30.75 -37.98
C LEU A 387 -44.31 -30.52 -39.50
N LYS A 388 -45.15 -31.29 -40.21
CA LYS A 388 -45.28 -31.26 -41.67
C LYS A 388 -46.72 -30.93 -42.09
N LYS A 389 -46.85 -30.21 -43.19
CA LYS A 389 -48.12 -29.90 -43.87
C LYS A 389 -47.93 -30.12 -45.37
N GLU A 390 -49.04 -30.17 -46.12
CA GLU A 390 -48.99 -30.29 -47.59
C GLU A 390 -48.17 -31.52 -48.04
N ILE A 391 -48.46 -32.68 -47.44
CA ILE A 391 -47.73 -33.92 -47.71
C ILE A 391 -48.31 -34.59 -48.97
N GLU A 392 -47.54 -34.55 -50.06
CA GLU A 392 -47.89 -35.13 -51.35
C GLU A 392 -46.89 -36.21 -51.79
N PRO A 393 -47.27 -37.20 -52.61
CA PRO A 393 -46.34 -38.15 -53.20
C PRO A 393 -45.29 -37.45 -54.09
N VAL A 394 -44.05 -37.92 -54.07
CA VAL A 394 -43.04 -37.47 -55.03
C VAL A 394 -43.44 -37.98 -56.42
N SER A 395 -43.54 -37.07 -57.38
CA SER A 395 -43.91 -37.38 -58.77
C SER A 395 -42.75 -37.09 -59.73
N VAL A 396 -42.76 -37.72 -60.91
CA VAL A 396 -41.71 -37.52 -61.94
C VAL A 396 -40.32 -37.94 -61.42
N ALA A 397 -40.29 -38.94 -60.52
CA ALA A 397 -39.09 -39.28 -59.76
C ALA A 397 -38.02 -39.93 -60.64
N LEU A 398 -38.41 -40.93 -61.45
CA LEU A 398 -37.50 -41.63 -62.35
C LEU A 398 -36.94 -40.70 -63.43
N GLU A 399 -37.79 -39.87 -64.04
CA GLU A 399 -37.37 -38.91 -65.06
C GLU A 399 -36.37 -37.90 -64.47
N SER A 400 -36.63 -37.38 -63.28
CA SER A 400 -35.69 -36.47 -62.58
C SER A 400 -34.34 -37.14 -62.33
N VAL A 401 -34.33 -38.37 -61.81
CA VAL A 401 -33.09 -39.13 -61.56
C VAL A 401 -32.32 -39.42 -62.86
N LEU A 402 -33.02 -39.72 -63.96
CA LEU A 402 -32.40 -39.98 -65.26
C LEU A 402 -31.71 -38.75 -65.86
N GLN A 403 -32.14 -37.54 -65.50
CA GLN A 403 -31.51 -36.29 -65.95
C GLN A 403 -30.28 -35.91 -65.09
N LEU A 404 -30.17 -36.43 -63.87
CA LEU A 404 -29.01 -36.15 -63.00
C LEU A 404 -27.76 -36.88 -63.49
N LYS A 405 -26.64 -36.14 -63.54
CA LYS A 405 -25.34 -36.67 -63.99
C LYS A 405 -24.37 -36.88 -62.83
N GLY A 406 -24.15 -38.14 -62.46
CA GLY A 406 -23.06 -38.50 -61.56
C GLY A 406 -21.69 -38.31 -62.22
N VAL A 407 -20.77 -37.61 -61.55
CA VAL A 407 -19.43 -37.33 -62.06
C VAL A 407 -18.34 -37.74 -61.06
N THR A 408 -17.10 -37.79 -61.54
CA THR A 408 -15.91 -37.89 -60.70
C THR A 408 -15.05 -36.65 -60.92
N PHE A 409 -14.60 -36.02 -59.83
CA PHE A 409 -13.83 -34.78 -59.89
C PHE A 409 -12.68 -34.77 -58.88
N ARG A 410 -11.86 -33.72 -58.98
CA ARG A 410 -10.80 -33.36 -58.04
C ARG A 410 -10.97 -31.89 -57.67
N TRP A 411 -10.55 -31.53 -56.47
CA TRP A 411 -10.60 -30.13 -56.04
C TRP A 411 -9.53 -29.32 -56.78
N LYS A 412 -9.85 -28.07 -57.10
CA LYS A 412 -8.86 -27.13 -57.68
C LYS A 412 -7.88 -26.62 -56.63
N ASP A 413 -8.32 -26.51 -55.38
CA ASP A 413 -7.47 -26.18 -54.26
C ASP A 413 -6.52 -27.35 -53.94
N GLU A 414 -5.22 -27.09 -53.89
CA GLU A 414 -4.21 -28.14 -53.68
C GLU A 414 -4.28 -28.78 -52.28
N GLY A 415 -4.71 -28.04 -51.27
CA GLY A 415 -4.89 -28.55 -49.91
C GLY A 415 -6.04 -29.56 -49.88
N MET A 416 -7.18 -29.17 -50.44
CA MET A 416 -8.35 -30.04 -50.56
C MET A 416 -8.10 -31.25 -51.46
N ASP A 417 -7.38 -31.11 -52.58
CA ASP A 417 -7.05 -32.25 -53.45
C ASP A 417 -6.11 -33.25 -52.76
N LYS A 418 -5.18 -32.76 -51.91
CA LYS A 418 -4.34 -33.62 -51.06
C LYS A 418 -5.15 -34.36 -50.00
N GLU A 419 -6.13 -33.71 -49.39
CA GLU A 419 -6.97 -34.30 -48.34
C GLU A 419 -7.97 -35.32 -48.89
N PHE A 420 -8.71 -34.95 -49.94
CA PHE A 420 -9.84 -35.74 -50.43
C PHE A 420 -9.53 -36.56 -51.69
N GLY A 421 -8.51 -36.17 -52.47
CA GLY A 421 -8.17 -36.81 -53.73
C GLY A 421 -9.32 -36.80 -54.73
N ARG A 422 -9.48 -37.91 -55.45
CA ARG A 422 -10.51 -38.07 -56.48
C ARG A 422 -11.85 -38.50 -55.84
N VAL A 423 -12.88 -37.67 -55.98
CA VAL A 423 -14.18 -37.83 -55.32
C VAL A 423 -15.28 -38.05 -56.37
N ARG A 424 -16.34 -38.80 -56.01
CA ARG A 424 -17.57 -38.98 -56.80
C ARG A 424 -18.68 -38.11 -56.23
N GLY A 425 -19.47 -37.48 -57.10
CA GLY A 425 -20.59 -36.65 -56.66
C GLY A 425 -21.38 -36.04 -57.81
N LEU A 426 -22.07 -34.94 -57.52
CA LEU A 426 -22.86 -34.15 -58.46
C LEU A 426 -22.27 -32.74 -58.58
N ILE A 427 -22.47 -32.10 -59.73
CA ILE A 427 -22.14 -30.69 -59.93
C ILE A 427 -23.37 -29.83 -59.67
N ALA A 428 -23.27 -28.84 -58.79
CA ALA A 428 -24.42 -28.05 -58.35
C ALA A 428 -25.13 -27.34 -59.52
N GLN A 429 -24.39 -26.84 -60.50
CA GLN A 429 -24.91 -26.19 -61.70
C GLN A 429 -25.75 -27.12 -62.57
N ASP A 430 -25.37 -28.40 -62.66
CA ASP A 430 -26.10 -29.41 -63.44
C ASP A 430 -27.38 -29.82 -62.68
N VAL A 431 -27.28 -29.97 -61.36
CA VAL A 431 -28.44 -30.28 -60.50
C VAL A 431 -29.46 -29.15 -60.53
N GLU A 432 -29.03 -27.89 -60.55
CA GLU A 432 -29.92 -26.71 -60.54
C GLU A 432 -30.89 -26.68 -61.73
N GLN A 433 -30.49 -27.27 -62.87
CA GLN A 433 -31.33 -27.35 -64.07
C GLN A 433 -32.47 -28.37 -63.95
N VAL A 434 -32.33 -29.34 -63.03
CA VAL A 434 -33.27 -30.45 -62.84
C VAL A 434 -34.08 -30.27 -61.55
N ILE A 435 -33.38 -30.02 -60.43
CA ILE A 435 -33.93 -29.89 -59.07
C ILE A 435 -33.34 -28.61 -58.44
N PRO A 436 -33.81 -27.41 -58.83
CA PRO A 436 -33.26 -26.13 -58.38
C PRO A 436 -33.33 -25.94 -56.86
N GLU A 437 -34.30 -26.54 -56.18
CA GLU A 437 -34.51 -26.41 -54.74
C GLU A 437 -33.35 -26.96 -53.89
N TRP A 438 -32.59 -27.93 -54.42
CA TRP A 438 -31.41 -28.52 -53.78
C TRP A 438 -30.17 -27.65 -53.88
N VAL A 439 -30.20 -26.57 -54.66
CA VAL A 439 -29.03 -25.73 -54.89
C VAL A 439 -29.20 -24.42 -54.15
N LYS A 440 -28.23 -24.09 -53.29
CA LYS A 440 -28.13 -22.77 -52.66
C LYS A 440 -26.88 -22.07 -53.15
N THR A 441 -26.92 -20.75 -53.19
CA THR A 441 -25.75 -19.92 -53.50
C THR A 441 -25.29 -19.24 -52.21
N ASP A 442 -24.00 -19.30 -51.92
CA ASP A 442 -23.42 -18.61 -50.77
C ASP A 442 -23.13 -17.12 -51.09
N PRO A 443 -22.74 -16.30 -50.09
CA PRO A 443 -22.45 -14.88 -50.30
C PRO A 443 -21.32 -14.59 -51.31
N ASP A 444 -20.40 -15.54 -51.51
CA ASP A 444 -19.27 -15.42 -52.44
C ASP A 444 -19.63 -15.89 -53.87
N GLY A 445 -20.86 -16.36 -54.07
CA GLY A 445 -21.38 -16.80 -55.36
C GLY A 445 -21.16 -18.29 -55.65
N TYR A 446 -20.59 -19.07 -54.72
CA TYR A 446 -20.45 -20.51 -54.91
C TYR A 446 -21.79 -21.23 -54.69
N LYS A 447 -22.09 -22.17 -55.58
CA LYS A 447 -23.26 -23.04 -55.48
C LYS A 447 -22.94 -24.27 -54.64
N ARG A 448 -23.80 -24.57 -53.68
CA ARG A 448 -23.72 -25.75 -52.79
C ARG A 448 -24.95 -26.63 -52.95
N LEU A 449 -24.76 -27.92 -52.73
CA LEU A 449 -25.82 -28.93 -52.77
C LEU A 449 -26.35 -29.22 -51.37
N GLU A 450 -27.67 -29.14 -51.22
CA GLU A 450 -28.45 -29.52 -50.04
C GLU A 450 -29.53 -30.54 -50.49
N PRO A 451 -29.15 -31.79 -50.80
CA PRO A 451 -30.05 -32.78 -51.43
C PRO A 451 -31.01 -33.41 -50.42
N ILE A 452 -31.83 -32.57 -49.79
CA ILE A 452 -32.85 -33.01 -48.84
C ILE A 452 -33.91 -33.84 -49.55
N GLY A 453 -34.17 -35.06 -49.04
CA GLY A 453 -35.15 -35.96 -49.63
C GLY A 453 -34.65 -36.75 -50.85
N ILE A 454 -33.35 -36.79 -51.13
CA ILE A 454 -32.79 -37.65 -52.20
C ILE A 454 -33.16 -39.12 -52.00
N ASP A 455 -33.22 -39.58 -50.76
CA ASP A 455 -33.71 -40.90 -50.38
C ASP A 455 -35.17 -41.12 -50.81
N ALA A 456 -36.06 -40.15 -50.55
CA ALA A 456 -37.45 -40.20 -50.99
C ALA A 456 -37.57 -40.21 -52.52
N LEU A 457 -36.79 -39.38 -53.22
CA LEU A 457 -36.74 -39.35 -54.69
C LEU A 457 -36.31 -40.70 -55.26
N LEU A 458 -35.24 -41.29 -54.72
CA LEU A 458 -34.74 -42.58 -55.17
C LEU A 458 -35.74 -43.72 -54.87
N ILE A 459 -36.43 -43.69 -53.73
CA ILE A 459 -37.46 -44.67 -53.39
C ILE A 459 -38.59 -44.66 -54.43
N GLU A 460 -39.12 -43.49 -54.80
CA GLU A 460 -40.19 -43.40 -55.79
C GLU A 460 -39.70 -43.70 -57.22
N ALA A 461 -38.48 -43.27 -57.58
CA ALA A 461 -37.88 -43.63 -58.88
C ALA A 461 -37.74 -45.15 -59.06
N ILE A 462 -37.34 -45.88 -58.01
CA ILE A 462 -37.26 -47.35 -58.02
C ILE A 462 -38.65 -47.98 -58.18
N LYS A 463 -39.69 -47.43 -57.52
CA LYS A 463 -41.07 -47.91 -57.68
C LYS A 463 -41.60 -47.68 -59.10
N GLU A 464 -41.35 -46.51 -59.68
CA GLU A 464 -41.71 -46.18 -61.06
C GLU A 464 -41.00 -47.13 -62.04
N GLN A 465 -39.69 -47.33 -61.88
CA GLN A 465 -38.92 -48.28 -62.70
C GLN A 465 -39.45 -49.71 -62.56
N GLN A 466 -39.78 -50.16 -61.35
CA GLN A 466 -40.32 -51.50 -61.11
C GLN A 466 -41.68 -51.69 -61.81
N LYS A 467 -42.52 -50.64 -61.84
CA LYS A 467 -43.78 -50.67 -62.57
C LYS A 467 -43.56 -50.86 -64.07
N GLN A 468 -42.64 -50.09 -64.67
CA GLN A 468 -42.28 -50.25 -66.09
C GLN A 468 -41.75 -51.67 -66.39
N ILE A 469 -40.95 -52.25 -65.49
CA ILE A 469 -40.46 -53.62 -65.63
C ILE A 469 -41.61 -54.64 -65.62
N GLU A 470 -42.58 -54.50 -64.72
CA GLU A 470 -43.72 -55.42 -64.67
C GLU A 470 -44.65 -55.28 -65.89
N GLU A 471 -44.81 -54.06 -66.40
CA GLU A 471 -45.52 -53.79 -67.67
C GLU A 471 -44.80 -54.45 -68.85
N LEU A 472 -43.49 -54.25 -69.00
CA LEU A 472 -42.68 -54.90 -70.05
C LEU A 472 -42.71 -56.43 -69.94
N LYS A 473 -42.64 -57.00 -68.73
CA LYS A 473 -42.76 -58.46 -68.52
C LYS A 473 -44.15 -58.97 -68.92
N LYS A 474 -45.20 -58.18 -68.69
CA LYS A 474 -46.56 -58.51 -69.12
C LYS A 474 -46.64 -58.52 -70.64
N GLU A 475 -46.16 -57.48 -71.32
CA GLU A 475 -46.12 -57.41 -72.79
C GLU A 475 -45.32 -58.58 -73.39
N ILE A 476 -44.15 -58.91 -72.84
CA ILE A 476 -43.36 -60.06 -73.31
C ILE A 476 -44.13 -61.38 -73.15
N ARG A 477 -44.88 -61.56 -72.06
CA ARG A 477 -45.74 -62.76 -71.88
C ARG A 477 -46.86 -62.81 -72.91
N GLU A 478 -47.48 -61.68 -73.19
CA GLU A 478 -48.54 -61.56 -74.20
C GLU A 478 -48.00 -61.82 -75.62
N LEU A 479 -46.84 -61.26 -75.97
CA LEU A 479 -46.15 -61.49 -77.25
C LEU A 479 -45.73 -62.96 -77.42
N LYS A 480 -45.21 -63.60 -76.37
CA LYS A 480 -44.86 -65.03 -76.41
C LYS A 480 -46.08 -65.95 -76.57
N ASN A 481 -47.26 -65.48 -76.20
CA ASN A 481 -48.52 -66.23 -76.33
C ASN A 481 -49.27 -65.90 -77.63
N GLN A 482 -48.74 -65.07 -78.52
CA GLN A 482 -49.31 -64.87 -79.85
C GLN A 482 -48.97 -66.08 -80.76
N PRO A 483 -49.97 -66.73 -81.40
CA PRO A 483 -49.71 -67.81 -82.34
C PRO A 483 -48.91 -67.27 -83.54
N SER A 484 -47.90 -68.03 -83.99
CA SER A 484 -47.04 -67.64 -85.11
C SER A 484 -47.89 -67.26 -86.32
N GLN A 485 -47.83 -65.99 -86.75
CA GLN A 485 -48.35 -65.61 -88.06
C GLN A 485 -47.55 -66.40 -89.10
N ALA A 486 -48.23 -67.37 -89.71
CA ALA A 486 -47.73 -68.11 -90.85
C ALA A 486 -47.33 -67.11 -91.93
N ARG A 487 -46.03 -67.06 -92.21
CA ARG A 487 -45.47 -66.35 -93.35
C ARG A 487 -45.84 -67.16 -94.58
N VAL A 488 -46.76 -66.66 -95.40
CA VAL A 488 -47.02 -67.22 -96.73
C VAL A 488 -45.82 -66.84 -97.60
N GLU A 489 -44.98 -67.82 -97.91
CA GLU A 489 -44.02 -67.73 -99.01
C GLU A 489 -44.79 -67.88 -100.34
N ASN A 490 -44.46 -67.02 -101.30
CA ASN A 490 -44.73 -67.23 -102.73
C ASN A 490 -43.43 -67.62 -103.41
#